data_AF-A0A5M3N1R1-F1
#
_entry.id   AF-A0A5M3N1R1-F1
#
_cell.length_a   1.000
_cell.length_b   1.000
_cell.length_c   1.000
_cell.angle_alpha   90.00
_cell.angle_beta   90.00
_cell.angle_gamma   90.00
#
_symmetry.space_group_name_H-M   'P 1'
#
loop_
_entity.id
_entity.type
_entity.pdbx_description
1 polymer ?
#
loop_
_entity_poly.entity_id
_entity_poly.type
_entity_poly.pdbx_seq_one_letter_code
_entity_poly.pdbx_strand_id
1 'polypeptide(L)' 'GRRVTVPRGDLGLAFNRLNQRLRRNRVWYELRRTARHEKKGYKRRRLESERWRKQFAHEVRKKVKLVDTIRRRGA' A
#
# COMPACT_ATOMS: atom_id res chain seq x y z
N GLY A 1 -5.52 0.07 17.47
CA GLY A 1 -5.78 -1.21 16.79
C GLY A 1 -4.50 -1.91 16.39
N ARG A 2 -3.98 -2.81 17.24
CA ARG A 2 -2.85 -3.72 16.95
C ARG A 2 -3.02 -5.09 17.64
N ARG A 3 -4.26 -5.39 18.03
CA ARG A 3 -4.68 -6.66 18.62
C ARG A 3 -5.55 -7.38 17.59
N VAL A 4 -5.47 -8.70 17.54
CA VAL A 4 -6.33 -9.56 16.72
C VAL A 4 -6.75 -10.72 17.60
N THR A 5 -8.02 -11.14 17.52
CA THR A 5 -8.50 -12.33 18.23
C THR A 5 -7.95 -13.58 17.55
N VAL A 6 -7.60 -14.60 18.33
CA VAL A 6 -7.14 -15.88 17.81
C VAL A 6 -8.35 -16.79 17.61
N PRO A 7 -8.79 -17.04 16.36
CA PRO A 7 -9.93 -17.91 16.12
C PRO A 7 -9.53 -19.36 16.38
N ARG A 8 -10.22 -20.05 17.30
CA ARG A 8 -10.08 -21.50 17.54
C ARG A 8 -8.63 -21.97 17.80
N GLY A 9 -7.80 -21.10 18.38
CA GLY A 9 -6.39 -21.40 18.65
C GLY A 9 -5.45 -21.34 17.43
N ASP A 10 -5.94 -21.00 16.24
CA ASP A 10 -5.11 -20.87 15.04
C ASP A 10 -4.29 -19.57 15.07
N LEU A 11 -3.07 -19.71 15.62
CA LEU A 11 -2.09 -18.63 15.71
C LEU A 11 -1.59 -18.19 14.34
N GLY A 12 -1.43 -19.11 13.38
CA GLY A 12 -0.92 -18.79 12.05
C GLY A 12 -1.84 -17.81 11.33
N LEU A 13 -3.14 -18.09 11.33
CA LEU A 13 -4.16 -17.21 10.77
C LEU A 13 -4.22 -15.86 11.52
N ALA A 14 -4.11 -15.88 12.85
CA ALA A 14 -4.10 -14.66 13.66
C ALA A 14 -2.89 -13.76 13.36
N PHE A 15 -1.70 -14.33 13.22
CA PHE A 15 -0.48 -13.61 12.83
C PHE A 15 -0.58 -13.03 11.43
N ASN A 16 -1.11 -13.78 10.45
CA ASN A 16 -1.33 -13.28 9.10
C ASN A 16 -2.29 -12.09 9.07
N ARG A 17 -3.40 -12.18 9.81
CA ARG A 17 -4.37 -11.08 9.96
C ARG A 17 -3.74 -9.85 10.63
N LEU A 18 -2.94 -10.06 11.69
CA LEU A 18 -2.22 -8.98 12.36
C LEU A 18 -1.25 -8.31 11.39
N ASN A 19 -0.46 -9.08 10.65
CA ASN A 19 0.51 -8.56 9.69
C ASN A 19 -0.19 -7.78 8.56
N GLN A 20 -1.30 -8.29 8.03
CA GLN A 20 -2.11 -7.57 7.02
C GLN A 20 -2.62 -6.23 7.58
N ARG A 21 -3.07 -6.21 8.84
CA ARG A 21 -3.53 -4.99 9.51
C ARG A 21 -2.39 -3.98 9.70
N LEU A 22 -1.21 -4.43 10.13
CA LEU A 22 -0.02 -3.57 10.27
C LEU A 22 0.45 -3.02 8.92
N ARG A 23 0.40 -3.82 7.85
CA ARG A 23 0.70 -3.39 6.48
C ARG A 23 -0.28 -2.35 5.96
N ARG A 24 -1.59 -2.57 6.16
CA ARG A 24 -2.64 -1.60 5.77
C ARG A 24 -2.45 -0.26 6.47
N ASN A 25 -2.14 -0.30 7.77
CA ASN A 25 -1.86 0.89 8.58
C ASN A 25 -0.45 1.45 8.38
N ARG A 26 0.35 0.91 7.44
CA ARG A 26 1.71 1.34 7.09
C ARG A 26 2.71 1.38 8.25
N VAL A 27 2.46 0.64 9.33
CA VAL A 27 3.27 0.68 10.56
C VAL A 27 4.73 0.31 10.27
N TRP A 28 4.95 -0.77 9.52
CA TRP A 28 6.31 -1.22 9.15
C TRP A 28 7.04 -0.21 8.26
N TYR A 29 6.32 0.41 7.34
CA TYR A 29 6.90 1.42 6.46
C TYR A 29 7.32 2.62 7.28
N GLU A 30 6.44 3.14 8.13
CA GLU A 30 6.74 4.29 9.00
C GLU A 30 7.91 4.00 9.94
N LEU A 31 7.93 2.84 10.59
CA LEU A 31 9.04 2.41 11.46
C LEU A 31 10.39 2.53 10.75
N ARG A 32 10.48 2.05 9.50
CA ARG A 32 11.71 2.14 8.70
C ARG A 32 12.03 3.58 8.28
N ARG A 33 11.02 4.40 8.00
CA ARG A 33 11.18 5.81 7.60
C ARG A 33 11.62 6.71 8.76
N THR A 34 11.19 6.41 9.98
CA THR A 34 11.49 7.21 11.17
C THR A 34 12.73 6.73 11.92
N ALA A 35 13.28 5.57 11.55
CA ALA A 35 14.53 5.05 12.11
C ALA A 35 15.71 6.04 12.03
N ARG A 36 15.68 7.00 11.09
CA ARG A 36 16.63 8.12 11.01
C ARG A 36 15.90 9.41 10.67
N HIS A 37 16.49 10.54 11.06
CA HIS A 37 15.96 11.85 10.71
C HIS A 37 16.03 12.09 9.18
N GLU A 38 14.88 12.36 8.57
CA GLU A 38 14.79 12.84 7.19
C GLU A 38 14.64 14.37 7.17
N LYS A 39 15.62 15.07 6.60
CA LYS A 39 15.58 16.52 6.42
C LYS A 39 14.28 16.96 5.71
N LYS A 40 13.68 18.06 6.15
CA LYS A 40 12.38 18.57 5.67
C LYS A 40 12.29 18.67 4.13
N GLY A 41 13.32 19.20 3.48
CA GLY A 41 13.36 19.32 2.01
C GLY A 41 13.34 17.98 1.28
N TYR A 42 14.12 17.01 1.77
CA TYR A 42 14.15 15.65 1.22
C TYR A 42 12.80 14.94 1.42
N LYS A 43 12.19 15.10 2.60
CA LYS A 43 10.84 14.59 2.89
C LYS A 43 9.81 15.15 1.92
N ARG A 44 9.84 16.46 1.62
CA ARG A 44 8.92 17.10 0.67
C ARG A 44 9.07 16.53 -0.74
N ARG A 45 10.30 16.50 -1.29
CA ARG A 45 10.59 15.96 -2.63
C ARG A 45 10.15 14.51 -2.77
N ARG A 46 10.39 13.69 -1.73
CA ARG A 46 9.95 12.30 -1.72
C ARG A 46 8.43 12.18 -1.74
N LEU A 47 7.72 12.89 -0.86
CA LEU A 47 6.26 12.79 -0.78
C LEU A 47 5.60 13.22 -2.10
N GLU A 48 6.15 14.25 -2.75
CA GLU A 48 5.73 14.69 -4.08
C GLU A 48 5.96 13.60 -5.14
N SER A 49 7.16 13.02 -5.21
CA SER A 49 7.46 11.89 -6.11
C SER A 49 6.59 10.66 -5.84
N GLU A 50 6.32 10.33 -4.58
CA GLU A 50 5.43 9.22 -4.21
C GLU A 50 3.97 9.48 -4.62
N ARG A 51 3.49 10.72 -4.46
CA ARG A 51 2.15 11.13 -4.93
C ARG A 51 2.06 11.01 -6.44
N TRP A 52 3.03 11.53 -7.17
CA TRP A 52 3.08 11.45 -8.63
C TRP A 52 3.07 10.01 -9.13
N ARG A 53 3.95 9.14 -8.59
CA ARG A 53 3.99 7.72 -8.97
C ARG A 53 2.68 6.99 -8.71
N LYS A 54 1.99 7.29 -7.60
CA LYS A 54 0.67 6.72 -7.29
C LYS A 54 -0.39 7.18 -8.30
N GLN A 55 -0.42 8.46 -8.63
CA GLN A 55 -1.36 9.02 -9.59
C GLN A 55 -1.10 8.47 -10.99
N PHE A 56 0.17 8.46 -11.42
CA PHE A 56 0.59 7.90 -12.70
C PHE A 56 0.16 6.43 -12.82
N ALA A 57 0.49 5.60 -11.83
CA ALA A 57 0.09 4.19 -11.84
C ALA A 57 -1.44 4.00 -11.81
N HIS A 58 -2.20 4.91 -11.22
CA HIS A 58 -3.66 4.88 -11.25
C HIS A 58 -4.22 5.19 -12.65
N GLU A 59 -3.71 6.25 -13.28
CA GLU A 59 -4.14 6.63 -14.63
C GLU A 59 -3.74 5.59 -15.68
N VAL A 60 -2.54 4.99 -15.56
CA VAL A 60 -2.14 3.85 -16.40
C VAL A 60 -3.11 2.68 -16.23
N ARG A 61 -3.45 2.29 -14.98
CA ARG A 61 -4.41 1.20 -14.73
C ARG A 61 -5.78 1.46 -15.32
N LYS A 62 -6.28 2.70 -15.24
CA LYS A 62 -7.56 3.10 -15.87
C LYS A 62 -7.52 2.92 -17.38
N LYS A 63 -6.46 3.39 -18.05
CA LYS A 63 -6.30 3.27 -19.50
C LYS A 63 -6.20 1.80 -19.93
N VAL A 64 -5.41 0.99 -19.22
CA VAL A 64 -5.31 -0.45 -19.49
C VAL A 64 -6.67 -1.14 -19.33
N LYS A 65 -7.43 -0.81 -18.28
CA LYS A 65 -8.78 -1.36 -18.06
C LYS A 65 -9.74 -0.97 -19.19
N LEU A 66 -9.65 0.27 -19.70
CA LEU A 66 -10.45 0.72 -20.84
C LEU A 66 -10.14 -0.11 -22.10
N VAL A 67 -8.86 -0.27 -22.43
CA VAL A 67 -8.42 -1.06 -23.59
C VAL A 67 -8.87 -2.52 -23.47
N ASP A 68 -8.70 -3.14 -22.31
CA ASP A 68 -9.17 -4.51 -22.06
C ASP A 68 -10.70 -4.64 -22.21
N THR A 69 -11.45 -3.60 -21.84
CA THR A 69 -12.91 -3.56 -22.02
C THR A 69 -13.30 -3.45 -23.49
N ILE A 70 -12.59 -2.63 -24.28
CA ILE A 70 -12.80 -2.51 -25.73
C ILE A 70 -12.50 -3.85 -26.40
N ARG A 71 -11.37 -4.48 -26.08
CA ARG A 71 -10.99 -5.80 -26.60
C ARG A 71 -12.04 -6.86 -26.29
N ARG A 72 -12.57 -6.90 -25.06
CA ARG A 72 -13.61 -7.86 -24.67
C ARG A 72 -14.92 -7.67 -25.45
N ARG A 73 -15.19 -6.48 -25.98
CA ARG A 73 -16.40 -6.15 -26.75
C ARG A 73 -16.32 -6.50 -28.24
N GLY A 74 -15.20 -7.07 -28.71
CA GLY A 74 -15.10 -7.61 -30.07
C GLY A 74 -14.49 -6.67 -31.12
N ALA A 75 -13.59 -5.77 -30.70
CA ALA A 75 -12.51 -5.35 -31.59
C ALA A 75 -11.48 -6.50 -31.73
#